data_AF-C8NCB5-F1
#
_entry.id   AF-C8NCB5-F1
#
_cell.length_a   1.000
_cell.length_b   1.000
_cell.length_c   1.000
_cell.angle_alpha   90.00
_cell.angle_beta   90.00
_cell.angle_gamma   90.00
#
_symmetry.space_group_name_H-M   'P 1'
#
loop_
_entity.id
_entity.type
_entity.pdbx_description
1 polymer ?
#
loop_
_entity_poly.entity_id
_entity_poly.type
_entity_poly.pdbx_seq_one_letter_code
_entity_poly.pdbx_strand_id
1 'polypeptide(L)'
;MADDKTTHYKLPLPSAENLLSEDVGRIRDSLSGIDTALHDEKTAREAAVDAESAARAAAITAEETARGEDKAALEARLKKTRTLALAGL
;
A
#
# COMPACT_ATOMS: atom_id res chain seq x y z
N MET A 1 -41.51 -11.11 -0.24
CA MET A 1 -40.70 -10.03 -0.83
C MET A 1 -39.73 -10.69 -1.78
N ALA A 2 -39.77 -10.32 -3.05
CA ALA A 2 -38.81 -10.79 -4.05
C ALA A 2 -37.42 -10.21 -3.74
N ASP A 3 -36.37 -11.02 -3.87
CA ASP A 3 -34.98 -10.65 -3.51
C ASP A 3 -33.99 -10.94 -4.64
N ASP A 4 -34.40 -10.64 -5.88
CA ASP A 4 -33.51 -10.73 -7.04
C ASP A 4 -32.34 -9.76 -6.89
N LYS A 5 -31.16 -10.20 -7.36
CA LYS A 5 -29.90 -9.49 -7.15
C LYS A 5 -29.03 -9.50 -8.40
N THR A 6 -28.17 -8.49 -8.51
CA THR A 6 -27.12 -8.47 -9.54
C THR A 6 -26.14 -9.64 -9.38
N THR A 7 -25.56 -10.09 -10.49
CA THR A 7 -24.70 -11.30 -10.52
C THR A 7 -23.48 -11.20 -9.62
N HIS A 8 -22.76 -10.08 -9.70
CA HIS A 8 -21.43 -9.94 -9.09
C HIS A 8 -21.46 -9.26 -7.72
N TYR A 9 -22.18 -8.14 -7.61
CA TYR A 9 -22.18 -7.32 -6.40
C TYR A 9 -23.39 -7.58 -5.48
N LYS A 10 -24.25 -8.53 -5.86
CA LYS A 10 -25.43 -8.95 -5.10
C LYS A 10 -26.34 -7.79 -4.66
N LEU A 11 -26.40 -6.73 -5.47
CA LEU A 11 -27.21 -5.55 -5.20
C LEU A 11 -28.69 -5.87 -5.46
N PRO A 12 -29.61 -5.37 -4.61
CA PRO A 12 -31.04 -5.64 -4.76
C PRO A 12 -31.55 -5.05 -6.08
N LEU A 13 -32.34 -5.84 -6.80
CA LEU A 13 -33.11 -5.40 -7.94
C LEU A 13 -34.54 -5.04 -7.50
N PRO A 14 -35.12 -3.94 -8.00
CA PRO A 14 -36.53 -3.65 -7.80
C PRO A 14 -37.43 -4.74 -8.37
N SER A 15 -38.56 -5.00 -7.73
CA SER A 15 -39.55 -5.98 -8.20
C SER A 15 -40.96 -5.42 -8.10
N ALA A 16 -41.80 -5.76 -9.08
CA ALA A 16 -43.22 -5.41 -9.05
C ALA A 16 -43.99 -6.10 -7.91
N GLU A 17 -43.42 -7.15 -7.30
CA GLU A 17 -44.00 -7.86 -6.15
C GLU A 17 -43.71 -7.16 -4.80
N ASN A 18 -42.79 -6.20 -4.78
CA ASN A 18 -42.43 -5.45 -3.58
C ASN A 18 -43.14 -4.10 -3.54
N LEU A 19 -43.36 -3.57 -2.33
CA LEU A 19 -43.80 -2.19 -2.19
C LEU A 19 -42.66 -1.24 -2.58
N LEU A 20 -43.00 -0.09 -3.15
CA LEU A 20 -41.99 0.93 -3.50
C LEU A 20 -41.14 1.33 -2.29
N SER A 21 -41.73 1.42 -1.10
CA SER A 21 -41.02 1.74 0.13
C SER A 21 -39.99 0.67 0.53
N GLU A 22 -40.27 -0.60 0.25
CA GLU A 22 -39.38 -1.72 0.57
C GLU A 22 -38.16 -1.71 -0.35
N ASP A 23 -38.38 -1.57 -1.66
CA ASP A 23 -37.28 -1.49 -2.63
C ASP A 23 -36.43 -0.25 -2.39
N VAL A 24 -37.03 0.91 -2.09
CA VAL A 24 -36.29 2.12 -1.74
C VAL A 24 -35.45 1.92 -0.47
N GLY A 25 -35.97 1.22 0.54
CA GLY A 25 -35.22 0.87 1.75
C GLY A 25 -34.01 -0.01 1.44
N ARG A 26 -34.23 -1.13 0.74
CA ARG A 26 -33.17 -2.07 0.35
C ARG A 26 -32.06 -1.40 -0.46
N ILE A 27 -32.43 -0.53 -1.40
CA ILE A 27 -31.49 0.21 -2.25
C ILE A 27 -30.70 1.21 -1.41
N ARG A 28 -31.35 1.95 -0.50
CA ARG A 28 -30.67 2.89 0.42
C ARG A 28 -29.63 2.17 1.27
N ASP A 29 -30.01 1.06 1.89
CA ASP A 29 -29.12 0.29 2.76
C ASP A 29 -27.93 -0.27 1.98
N SER A 30 -28.19 -0.79 0.78
CA SER A 30 -27.12 -1.28 -0.11
C SER A 30 -26.18 -0.17 -0.55
N LEU A 31 -26.70 1.02 -0.88
CA LEU A 31 -25.87 2.17 -1.26
C LEU A 31 -25.01 2.64 -0.09
N SER A 32 -25.58 2.71 1.12
CA SER A 32 -24.82 3.06 2.34
C SER A 32 -23.72 2.05 2.64
N GLY A 33 -24.00 0.75 2.47
CA GLY A 33 -23.00 -0.30 2.64
C GLY A 33 -21.87 -0.22 1.61
N ILE A 34 -22.20 0.07 0.35
CA ILE A 34 -21.20 0.27 -0.71
C ILE A 34 -20.30 1.48 -0.39
N ASP A 35 -20.88 2.60 0.03
CA ASP A 35 -20.12 3.81 0.38
C ASP A 35 -19.10 3.53 1.49
N THR A 36 -19.53 2.83 2.55
CA THR A 36 -18.64 2.42 3.65
C THR A 36 -17.54 1.49 3.15
N ALA A 37 -17.89 0.45 2.38
CA ALA A 37 -16.91 -0.51 1.88
C ALA A 37 -15.88 0.13 0.92
N LEU A 38 -16.30 1.09 0.10
CA LEU A 38 -15.40 1.84 -0.78
C LEU A 38 -14.48 2.77 0.01
N HIS A 39 -14.98 3.40 1.07
CA HIS A 39 -14.18 4.24 1.95
C HIS A 39 -13.12 3.42 2.70
N ASP A 40 -13.50 2.24 3.20
CA ASP A 40 -12.59 1.34 3.89
C ASP A 40 -11.50 0.81 2.95
N GLU A 41 -11.87 0.36 1.75
CA GLU A 41 -10.91 -0.09 0.73
C GLU A 41 -9.95 1.03 0.33
N LYS A 42 -10.45 2.25 0.14
CA LYS A 42 -9.60 3.42 -0.14
C LYS A 42 -8.58 3.62 0.98
N THR A 43 -9.04 3.64 2.22
CA THR A 43 -8.18 3.85 3.41
C THR A 43 -7.13 2.75 3.53
N ALA A 44 -7.51 1.49 3.29
CA ALA A 44 -6.59 0.35 3.32
C ALA A 44 -5.52 0.45 2.24
N ARG A 45 -5.89 0.89 1.02
CA ARG A 45 -4.92 1.11 -0.07
C ARG A 45 -3.97 2.25 0.22
N GLU A 46 -4.46 3.37 0.74
CA GLU A 46 -3.62 4.50 1.13
C GLU A 46 -2.59 4.06 2.19
N ALA A 47 -3.03 3.36 3.23
CA ALA A 47 -2.15 2.82 4.25
C ALA A 47 -1.11 1.83 3.70
N ALA A 48 -1.49 0.96 2.76
CA ALA A 48 -0.57 0.02 2.13
C ALA A 48 0.51 0.73 1.29
N VAL A 49 0.13 1.75 0.52
CA VAL A 49 1.05 2.57 -0.29
C VAL A 49 2.01 3.35 0.60
N ASP A 50 1.52 3.91 1.71
CA ASP A 50 2.36 4.63 2.66
C ASP A 50 3.37 3.68 3.34
N ALA A 51 2.93 2.49 3.73
CA ALA A 51 3.81 1.46 4.29
C ALA A 51 4.89 1.01 3.30
N GLU A 52 4.52 0.78 2.03
CA GLU A 52 5.48 0.44 0.97
C GLU A 52 6.48 1.58 0.74
N SER A 53 6.00 2.83 0.68
CA SER A 53 6.83 4.00 0.45
C SER A 53 7.84 4.19 1.59
N ALA A 54 7.41 4.01 2.84
CA ALA A 54 8.29 4.06 4.01
C ALA A 54 9.34 2.92 3.98
N ALA A 55 8.93 1.70 3.64
CA ALA A 55 9.85 0.57 3.52
C ALA A 55 10.90 0.79 2.42
N ARG A 56 10.49 1.32 1.26
CA ARG A 56 11.41 1.68 0.16
C ARG A 56 12.39 2.77 0.58
N ALA A 57 11.92 3.83 1.24
CA ALA A 57 12.78 4.89 1.73
C ALA A 57 13.82 4.36 2.74
N ALA A 58 13.39 3.54 3.71
CA ALA A 58 14.28 2.93 4.67
C ALA A 58 15.34 2.03 4.02
N ALA A 59 14.96 1.23 3.02
CA ALA A 59 15.88 0.38 2.26
C ALA A 59 16.93 1.21 1.50
N ILE A 60 16.52 2.31 0.86
CA ILE A 60 17.43 3.23 0.17
C ILE A 60 18.44 3.83 1.15
N THR A 61 17.98 4.35 2.28
CA THR A 61 18.87 4.94 3.30
C THR A 61 19.84 3.90 3.87
N ALA A 62 19.39 2.67 4.11
CA ALA A 62 20.26 1.60 4.58
C ALA A 62 21.36 1.26 3.55
N GLU A 63 20.99 1.17 2.27
CA GLU A 63 21.92 0.91 1.17
C GLU A 63 22.93 2.06 0.96
N GLU A 64 22.47 3.32 1.05
CA GLU A 64 23.36 4.48 0.99
C GLU A 64 24.37 4.50 2.14
N THR A 65 23.93 4.13 3.34
CA THR A 65 24.79 4.02 4.52
C THR A 65 25.84 2.94 4.34
N ALA A 66 25.43 1.73 3.94
CA ALA A 66 26.35 0.61 3.70
C ALA A 66 27.38 0.96 2.61
N ARG A 67 26.95 1.56 1.49
CA ARG A 67 27.86 2.02 0.43
C ARG A 67 28.84 3.09 0.94
N GLY A 68 28.39 4.00 1.81
CA GLY A 68 29.23 5.01 2.44
C GLY A 68 30.32 4.41 3.31
N GLU A 69 29.97 3.42 4.14
CA GLU A 69 30.89 2.68 5.01
C GLU A 69 31.93 1.90 4.19
N ASP A 70 31.50 1.17 3.16
CA ASP A 70 32.38 0.42 2.26
C ASP A 70 33.39 1.33 1.56
N LYS A 71 32.93 2.50 1.09
CA LYS A 71 33.80 3.50 0.47
C LYS A 71 34.85 4.02 1.45
N ALA A 72 34.43 4.37 2.67
CA ALA A 72 35.35 4.84 3.71
C ALA A 72 36.40 3.77 4.07
N ALA A 73 35.97 2.50 4.18
CA ALA A 73 36.86 1.37 4.43
C ALA A 73 37.87 1.16 3.30
N LEU A 74 37.43 1.28 2.04
CA LEU A 74 38.30 1.19 0.87
C LEU A 74 39.33 2.34 0.85
N GLU A 75 38.90 3.56 1.10
CA GLU A 75 39.79 4.73 1.18
C GLU A 75 40.85 4.56 2.27
N ALA A 76 40.46 4.06 3.44
CA ALA A 76 41.39 3.77 4.54
C ALA A 76 42.42 2.70 4.15
N ARG A 77 42.00 1.63 3.48
CA ARG A 77 42.89 0.58 2.97
C ARG A 77 43.87 1.14 1.94
N LEU A 78 43.38 1.92 0.96
CA LEU A 78 44.21 2.55 -0.06
C LEU A 78 45.24 3.49 0.55
N LYS A 79 44.84 4.30 1.55
CA LYS A 79 45.75 5.18 2.28
C LYS A 79 46.86 4.37 2.97
N LYS A 80 46.50 3.30 3.69
CA LYS A 80 47.46 2.42 4.36
C LYS A 80 48.44 1.77 3.37
N THR A 81 47.94 1.24 2.26
CA THR A 81 48.80 0.63 1.23
C THR A 81 49.75 1.66 0.62
N ARG A 82 49.28 2.88 0.34
CA ARG A 82 50.14 3.97 -0.15
C ARG A 82 51.21 4.34 0.86
N THR A 83 50.87 4.46 2.14
CA THR A 83 51.86 4.79 3.17
C THR A 83 52.94 3.72 3.32
N LEU A 84 52.58 2.44 3.21
CA LEU A 84 53.54 1.33 3.25
C LEU A 84 54.48 1.37 2.04
N ALA A 85 53.91 1.54 0.84
CA ALA A 85 54.68 1.65 -0.40
C ALA A 85 55.68 2.82 -0.38
N LEU A 86 55.30 3.98 0.18
CA LEU A 86 56.21 5.12 0.36
C LEU A 86 57.29 4.86 1.43
N ALA A 87 57.01 4.04 2.43
CA ALA A 87 57.97 3.67 3.48
C ALA A 87 58.95 2.56 3.04
N GLY A 88 58.79 1.99 1.84
CA GLY A 88 59.61 0.87 1.36
C GLY A 88 59.37 -0.43 2.13
N LEU A 89 58.20 -0.57 2.78
CA LEU A 89 57.74 -1.74 3.54
C LEU A 89 56.70 -2.55 2.75
#